data_AF-A0A0Q5ZWA6-F1
#
_entry.id   AF-A0A0Q5ZWA6-F1
#
_cell.length_a   1.000
_cell.length_b   1.000
_cell.length_c   1.000
_cell.angle_alpha   90.00
_cell.angle_beta   90.00
_cell.angle_gamma   90.00
#
_symmetry.space_group_name_H-M   'P 1'
#
loop_
_entity.id
_entity.type
_entity.pdbx_description
1 polymer ?
#
loop_
_entity_poly.entity_id
_entity_poly.type
_entity_poly.pdbx_seq_one_letter_code
_entity_poly.pdbx_strand_id
1 'polypeptide(L)'
;MSAELNVILKKHHIIWGGTWMSSDLPGSYSDDECYKITSSKITEQKFGKSFINKLIRKSVRQYQSNNPDVFFCGGLFINEYYRGSKINRWDAENQLNKDFFKQFNHPFDYVYLDKNDEKKSFSIVDIRITKKGKVVEILSFEHHFQKNINEKHSLYFEKEIINFIRKSKWSAAEYFGQPVNSVYTVIIFYQ
;
A
#
# COMPACT_ATOMS: atom_id res chain seq x y z
N MET A 1 5.76 -14.29 10.56
CA MET A 1 6.82 -13.88 11.50
C MET A 1 8.16 -13.96 10.81
N SER A 2 8.94 -12.87 10.85
CA SER A 2 10.33 -12.88 10.38
C SER A 2 11.24 -13.71 11.30
N ALA A 3 12.41 -14.13 10.80
CA ALA A 3 13.41 -14.82 11.62
C ALA A 3 13.96 -13.90 12.73
N GLU A 4 14.08 -12.61 12.41
CA GLU A 4 14.52 -11.54 13.28
C GLU A 4 13.61 -11.39 14.50
N LEU A 5 12.30 -11.40 14.29
CA LEU A 5 11.34 -11.28 15.40
C LEU A 5 11.44 -12.48 16.33
N ASN A 6 11.54 -13.69 15.77
CA ASN A 6 11.66 -14.91 16.56
C ASN A 6 12.89 -14.87 17.48
N VAL A 7 14.04 -14.43 16.95
CA VAL A 7 15.27 -14.26 17.74
C VAL A 7 15.09 -13.20 18.83
N ILE A 8 14.42 -12.08 18.53
CA ILE A 8 14.17 -11.02 19.51
C ILE A 8 13.22 -11.50 20.61
N LEU A 9 12.12 -12.17 20.28
CA LEU A 9 11.14 -12.67 21.25
C LEU A 9 11.75 -13.71 22.19
N LYS A 10 12.57 -14.62 21.67
CA LYS A 10 13.28 -15.63 22.47
C LYS A 10 14.19 -15.01 23.54
N LYS A 11 14.86 -13.88 23.23
CA LYS A 11 15.68 -13.13 24.22
C LYS A 11 14.87 -12.57 25.39
N HIS A 12 13.55 -12.48 25.24
CA HIS A 12 12.63 -12.00 26.26
C HIS A 12 11.73 -13.11 26.81
N HIS A 13 12.04 -14.38 26.52
CA HIS A 13 11.24 -15.55 26.90
C HIS A 13 9.78 -15.47 26.42
N ILE A 14 9.54 -14.80 25.28
CA ILE A 14 8.24 -14.72 24.63
C ILE A 14 8.20 -15.77 23.53
N ILE A 15 7.15 -16.60 23.54
CA ILE A 15 6.93 -17.65 22.55
C ILE A 15 5.66 -17.32 21.80
N TRP A 16 5.79 -17.04 20.51
CA TRP A 16 4.70 -17.09 19.55
C TRP A 16 4.84 -18.38 18.77
N GLY A 17 3.79 -19.20 18.67
CA GLY A 17 3.90 -20.54 18.09
C GLY A 17 3.89 -20.58 16.56
N GLY A 18 4.45 -19.56 15.90
CA GLY A 18 4.77 -19.59 14.48
C GLY A 18 4.27 -18.38 13.69
N THR A 19 4.53 -18.42 12.38
CA THR A 19 4.12 -17.39 11.42
C THR A 19 2.60 -17.23 11.31
N TRP A 20 1.84 -18.29 11.61
CA TRP A 20 0.37 -18.35 11.65
C TRP A 20 -0.22 -17.81 12.96
N MET A 21 0.56 -17.67 14.03
CA MET A 21 0.05 -17.10 15.29
C MET A 21 0.26 -15.59 15.39
N SER A 22 1.30 -15.06 14.75
CA SER A 22 1.58 -13.62 14.69
C SER A 22 2.70 -13.30 13.68
N SER A 23 2.80 -12.04 13.26
CA SER A 23 3.85 -11.58 12.35
C SER A 23 4.13 -10.09 12.49
N ASP A 24 5.37 -9.71 12.22
CA ASP A 24 5.90 -8.35 12.09
C ASP A 24 6.06 -7.91 10.63
N LEU A 25 5.51 -8.65 9.66
CA LEU A 25 5.57 -8.30 8.24
C LEU A 25 4.15 -8.05 7.69
N PRO A 26 3.86 -6.91 7.03
CA PRO A 26 2.60 -6.69 6.30
C PRO A 26 2.43 -7.71 5.17
N GLY A 27 1.19 -8.10 4.88
CA GLY A 27 0.85 -9.11 3.87
C GLY A 27 1.08 -10.57 4.29
N SER A 28 1.71 -10.84 5.44
CA SER A 28 1.79 -12.20 6.02
C SER A 28 0.58 -12.54 6.89
N TYR A 29 -0.56 -11.96 6.58
CA TYR A 29 -1.84 -12.11 7.28
C TYR A 29 -2.83 -12.73 6.28
N SER A 30 -3.53 -13.78 6.69
CA SER A 30 -4.83 -14.14 6.13
C SER A 30 -5.92 -13.49 6.99
N ASP A 31 -7.02 -13.07 6.37
CA ASP A 31 -8.08 -12.26 7.00
C ASP A 31 -8.95 -13.03 8.02
N ASP A 32 -8.71 -14.33 8.23
CA ASP A 32 -9.54 -15.24 9.03
C ASP A 32 -9.04 -15.52 10.47
N GLU A 33 -7.96 -14.89 10.94
CA GLU A 33 -7.28 -15.36 12.16
C GLU A 33 -7.66 -14.62 13.45
N CYS A 34 -8.87 -14.85 13.97
CA CYS A 34 -9.29 -14.47 15.34
C CYS A 34 -8.27 -14.89 16.41
N TYR A 35 -7.58 -16.03 16.20
CA TYR A 35 -6.53 -16.54 17.06
C TYR A 35 -5.30 -15.63 17.15
N LYS A 36 -4.94 -14.97 16.05
CA LYS A 36 -3.78 -14.07 15.97
C LYS A 36 -4.04 -12.74 16.63
N ILE A 37 -5.24 -12.19 16.44
CA ILE A 37 -5.71 -11.00 17.17
C ILE A 37 -5.71 -11.29 18.67
N THR A 38 -6.23 -12.46 19.07
CA THR A 38 -6.31 -12.86 20.48
C THR A 38 -4.91 -13.11 21.07
N SER A 39 -4.03 -13.81 20.37
CA SER A 39 -2.65 -14.07 20.82
C SER A 39 -1.83 -12.79 20.95
N SER A 40 -1.98 -11.87 19.99
CA SER A 40 -1.36 -10.55 20.05
C SER A 40 -1.90 -9.74 21.23
N LYS A 41 -3.23 -9.70 21.43
CA LYS A 41 -3.86 -9.04 22.58
C LYS A 41 -3.38 -9.61 23.92
N ILE A 42 -3.35 -10.93 24.08
CA ILE A 42 -2.87 -11.59 25.30
C ILE A 42 -1.39 -11.25 25.55
N THR A 43 -0.56 -11.27 24.51
CA THR A 43 0.85 -10.90 24.61
C THR A 43 1.01 -9.43 25.02
N GLU A 44 0.26 -8.52 24.39
CA GLU A 44 0.25 -7.10 24.74
C GLU A 44 -0.26 -6.83 26.16
N GLN A 45 -1.26 -7.58 26.63
CA GLN A 45 -1.76 -7.50 28.01
C GLN A 45 -0.71 -7.97 29.02
N LYS A 46 0.00 -9.07 28.72
CA LYS A 46 1.00 -9.65 29.62
C LYS A 46 2.29 -8.83 29.70
N PHE A 47 2.80 -8.36 28.56
CA PHE A 47 4.12 -7.74 28.46
C PHE A 47 4.06 -6.22 28.23
N GLY A 48 2.87 -5.68 27.97
CA GLY A 48 2.64 -4.28 27.64
C GLY A 48 2.74 -4.02 26.13
N LYS A 49 1.71 -3.38 25.58
CA LYS A 49 1.64 -2.98 24.16
C LYS A 49 2.85 -2.18 23.69
N SER A 50 3.30 -1.21 24.49
CA SER A 50 4.48 -0.38 24.17
C SER A 50 5.75 -1.21 24.03
N PHE A 51 5.94 -2.18 24.92
CA PHE A 51 7.09 -3.08 24.90
C PHE A 51 7.07 -3.98 23.66
N ILE A 52 5.94 -4.62 23.37
CA ILE A 52 5.79 -5.47 22.17
C ILE A 52 5.99 -4.67 20.88
N ASN A 53 5.42 -3.46 20.79
CA ASN A 53 5.66 -2.57 19.65
C ASN A 53 7.14 -2.22 19.47
N LYS A 54 7.90 -2.06 20.56
CA LYS A 54 9.35 -1.82 20.49
C LYS A 54 10.10 -3.03 19.93
N LEU A 55 9.70 -4.26 20.30
CA LEU A 55 10.30 -5.48 19.76
C LEU A 55 10.00 -5.64 18.26
N ILE A 56 8.74 -5.42 17.86
CA ILE A 56 8.33 -5.44 16.44
C ILE A 56 9.11 -4.40 15.65
N ARG A 57 9.17 -3.15 16.13
CA ARG A 57 9.95 -2.08 15.50
C ARG A 57 11.42 -2.45 15.33
N LYS A 58 12.02 -3.11 16.32
CA LYS A 58 13.42 -3.57 16.24
C LYS A 58 13.57 -4.66 15.18
N SER A 59 12.64 -5.61 15.15
CA SER A 59 12.63 -6.69 14.17
C SER A 59 12.52 -6.16 12.74
N VAL A 60 11.57 -5.27 12.46
CA VAL A 60 11.38 -4.67 11.14
C VAL A 60 12.65 -3.98 10.66
N ARG A 61 13.33 -3.20 11.52
CA ARG A 61 14.62 -2.57 11.15
C ARG A 61 15.68 -3.60 10.78
N GLN A 62 15.79 -4.67 11.56
CA GLN A 62 16.76 -5.73 11.29
C GLN A 62 16.43 -6.43 9.97
N TYR A 63 15.16 -6.78 9.76
CA TYR A 63 14.68 -7.39 8.53
C TYR A 63 14.96 -6.51 7.31
N GLN A 64 14.67 -5.21 7.37
CA GLN A 64 14.98 -4.26 6.29
C GLN A 64 16.48 -4.10 6.04
N SER A 65 17.31 -4.18 7.08
CA SER A 65 18.77 -4.13 6.94
C SER A 65 19.31 -5.38 6.25
N ASN A 66 18.72 -6.54 6.54
CA ASN A 66 19.10 -7.81 5.94
C ASN A 66 18.52 -7.98 4.53
N ASN A 67 17.42 -7.29 4.23
CA ASN A 67 16.69 -7.37 2.97
C ASN A 67 16.45 -5.95 2.41
N PRO A 68 17.49 -5.24 1.95
CA PRO A 68 17.38 -3.83 1.55
C PRO A 68 16.42 -3.60 0.37
N ASP A 69 16.22 -4.61 -0.46
CA ASP A 69 15.38 -4.57 -1.66
C ASP A 69 13.96 -5.08 -1.41
N VAL A 70 13.58 -5.40 -0.17
CA VAL A 70 12.23 -5.84 0.13
C VAL A 70 11.24 -4.69 -0.06
N PHE A 71 10.16 -4.93 -0.78
CA PHE A 71 9.01 -4.03 -0.89
C PHE A 71 7.84 -4.63 -0.14
N PHE A 72 7.30 -3.87 0.81
CA PHE A 72 6.15 -4.26 1.59
C PHE A 72 4.86 -3.96 0.81
N CYS A 73 3.92 -4.90 0.71
CA CYS A 73 2.65 -4.61 0.06
C CYS A 73 1.82 -3.64 0.92
N GLY A 74 1.37 -2.53 0.32
CA GLY A 74 0.40 -1.60 0.86
C GLY A 74 -0.92 -2.30 1.13
N GLY A 75 -1.20 -2.60 2.40
CA GLY A 75 -2.46 -3.14 2.87
C GLY A 75 -2.88 -2.48 4.18
N LEU A 76 -3.89 -3.05 4.85
CA LEU A 76 -4.61 -2.57 6.06
C LEU A 76 -3.76 -2.02 7.23
N PHE A 77 -2.43 -2.11 7.18
CA PHE A 77 -1.51 -1.77 8.27
C PHE A 77 -0.41 -0.77 7.86
N ILE A 78 -0.47 -0.23 6.65
CA ILE A 78 0.43 0.81 6.17
C ILE A 78 -0.37 2.10 6.07
N ASN A 79 0.07 3.13 6.79
CA ASN A 79 -0.48 4.46 6.58
C ASN A 79 -0.01 4.92 5.20
N GLU A 80 -0.97 5.11 4.30
CA GLU A 80 -0.73 5.55 2.94
C GLU A 80 -0.68 7.08 2.90
N TYR A 81 0.40 7.61 2.32
CA TYR A 81 0.66 9.04 2.32
C TYR A 81 0.88 9.54 0.89
N TYR A 82 -0.20 9.97 0.23
CA TYR A 82 -0.10 10.87 -0.93
C TYR A 82 0.00 12.32 -0.41
N ARG A 83 1.02 13.08 -0.84
CA ARG A 83 1.31 14.47 -0.40
C ARG A 83 1.48 14.69 1.12
N GLY A 84 1.87 13.68 1.89
CA GLY A 84 2.28 13.85 3.28
C GLY A 84 1.18 14.23 4.27
N SER A 85 -0.10 14.15 3.89
CA SER A 85 -1.21 14.35 4.81
C SER A 85 -1.58 13.03 5.50
N LYS A 86 -1.80 13.05 6.83
CA LYS A 86 -2.40 11.94 7.60
C LYS A 86 -3.89 11.84 7.29
N ILE A 87 -4.23 11.56 6.04
CA ILE A 87 -5.60 11.33 5.61
C ILE A 87 -5.85 9.82 5.51
N ASN A 88 -7.09 9.39 5.68
CA ASN A 88 -7.44 8.00 5.44
C ASN A 88 -7.26 7.67 3.94
N ARG A 89 -7.20 6.38 3.62
CA ARG A 89 -6.97 5.90 2.25
C ARG A 89 -7.96 6.47 1.23
N TRP A 90 -9.24 6.55 1.57
CA TRP A 90 -10.28 7.07 0.67
C TRP A 90 -10.07 8.55 0.33
N ASP A 91 -9.72 9.36 1.32
CA ASP A 91 -9.43 10.77 1.11
C ASP A 91 -8.16 10.97 0.27
N ALA A 92 -7.15 10.12 0.47
CA ALA A 92 -5.93 10.14 -0.35
C ALA A 92 -6.22 9.82 -1.81
N GLU A 93 -7.00 8.78 -2.07
CA GLU A 93 -7.39 8.35 -3.41
C GLU A 93 -8.25 9.41 -4.11
N ASN A 94 -9.21 10.01 -3.40
CA ASN A 94 -10.02 11.11 -3.91
C ASN A 94 -9.16 12.32 -4.28
N GLN A 95 -8.21 12.69 -3.43
CA GLN A 95 -7.33 13.83 -3.68
C GLN A 95 -6.38 13.55 -4.87
N LEU A 96 -5.87 12.32 -4.98
CA LEU A 96 -5.04 11.89 -6.09
C LEU A 96 -5.79 11.98 -7.41
N ASN A 97 -7.02 11.45 -7.47
CA ASN A 97 -7.88 11.55 -8.65
C ASN A 97 -8.15 13.02 -9.03
N LYS A 98 -8.53 13.86 -8.06
CA LYS A 98 -8.73 15.30 -8.30
C LYS A 98 -7.49 15.97 -8.87
N ASP A 99 -6.30 15.63 -8.39
CA ASP A 99 -5.06 16.23 -8.89
C ASP A 99 -4.67 15.73 -10.27
N PHE A 100 -4.96 14.47 -10.60
CA PHE A 100 -4.78 13.92 -11.94
C PHE A 100 -5.64 14.66 -12.97
N PHE A 101 -6.95 14.80 -12.71
CA PHE A 101 -7.90 15.45 -13.62
C PHE A 101 -7.73 16.96 -13.77
N LYS A 102 -6.88 17.62 -12.96
CA LYS A 102 -6.49 19.02 -13.21
C LYS A 102 -5.61 19.18 -14.46
N GLN A 103 -4.94 18.12 -14.89
CA GLN A 103 -3.99 18.15 -16.01
C GLN A 103 -4.37 17.17 -17.13
N PHE A 104 -5.16 16.15 -16.80
CA PHE A 104 -5.62 15.15 -17.75
C PHE A 104 -6.78 15.68 -18.62
N ASN A 105 -6.69 15.41 -19.91
CA ASN A 105 -7.79 15.60 -20.86
C ASN A 105 -8.10 14.27 -21.53
N HIS A 106 -9.39 13.95 -21.67
CA HIS A 106 -9.82 12.80 -22.43
C HIS A 106 -9.45 12.96 -23.93
N PRO A 107 -9.13 11.85 -24.63
CA PRO A 107 -9.05 11.85 -26.08
C PRO A 107 -10.34 12.41 -26.71
N PHE A 108 -10.22 13.06 -27.86
CA PHE A 108 -11.35 13.77 -28.50
C PHE A 108 -12.53 12.85 -28.86
N ASP A 109 -12.26 11.57 -29.09
CA ASP A 109 -13.20 10.53 -29.46
C ASP A 109 -13.50 9.56 -28.31
N TYR A 110 -13.16 9.93 -27.07
CA TYR A 110 -13.51 9.17 -25.88
C TYR A 110 -15.03 9.15 -25.69
N VAL A 111 -15.59 7.95 -25.53
CA VAL A 111 -17.04 7.76 -25.33
C VAL A 111 -17.35 7.76 -23.84
N TYR A 112 -18.01 8.81 -23.38
CA TYR A 112 -18.46 8.93 -21.99
C TYR A 112 -19.61 7.97 -21.68
N LEU A 113 -19.75 7.66 -20.39
CA LEU A 113 -20.90 6.91 -19.90
C LEU A 113 -22.11 7.82 -19.78
N ASP A 114 -23.29 7.21 -19.85
CA ASP A 114 -24.53 7.92 -19.55
C ASP A 114 -24.53 8.34 -18.07
N LYS A 115 -25.13 9.50 -17.77
CA LYS A 115 -25.12 10.07 -16.41
C LYS A 115 -25.72 9.17 -15.32
N ASN A 116 -26.50 8.16 -15.72
CA ASN A 116 -27.18 7.23 -14.83
C ASN A 116 -26.45 5.89 -14.69
N ASP A 117 -25.31 5.70 -15.36
CA ASP A 117 -24.51 4.48 -15.21
C ASP A 117 -23.76 4.51 -13.88
N GLU A 118 -24.01 3.51 -13.02
CA GLU A 118 -23.39 3.40 -11.70
C GLU A 118 -21.92 2.93 -11.79
N LYS A 119 -21.53 2.31 -12.91
CA LYS A 119 -20.18 1.75 -13.07
C LYS A 119 -19.27 2.76 -13.71
N LYS A 120 -18.14 3.07 -13.06
CA LYS A 120 -17.11 3.94 -13.63
C LYS A 120 -16.09 3.13 -14.43
N SER A 121 -15.54 3.74 -15.47
CA SER A 121 -14.30 3.23 -16.07
C SER A 121 -13.13 3.63 -15.18
N PHE A 122 -12.13 2.78 -15.03
CA PHE A 122 -10.98 3.09 -14.18
C PHE A 122 -9.72 2.38 -14.65
N SER A 123 -8.59 2.74 -14.05
CA SER A 123 -7.35 1.99 -14.21
C SER A 123 -6.64 1.80 -12.89
N ILE A 124 -6.04 0.64 -12.75
CA ILE A 124 -5.25 0.21 -11.61
C ILE A 124 -3.79 0.21 -12.04
N VAL A 125 -2.93 0.81 -11.22
CA VAL A 125 -1.50 0.88 -11.47
C VAL A 125 -0.75 0.55 -10.19
N ASP A 126 0.06 -0.51 -10.20
CA ASP A 126 0.93 -0.82 -9.08
C ASP A 126 2.30 -0.16 -9.28
N ILE A 127 2.79 0.52 -8.24
CA ILE A 127 4.06 1.22 -8.26
C ILE A 127 4.93 0.84 -7.07
N ARG A 128 6.25 0.84 -7.27
CA ARG A 128 7.23 0.69 -6.18
C ARG A 128 7.68 2.05 -5.69
N ILE A 129 7.47 2.30 -4.41
CA ILE A 129 7.89 3.51 -3.71
C ILE A 129 8.97 3.12 -2.69
N THR A 130 10.06 3.86 -2.67
CA THR A 130 11.14 3.65 -1.68
C THR A 130 10.76 4.24 -0.32
N LYS A 131 11.48 3.83 0.73
CA LYS A 131 11.42 4.45 2.07
C LYS A 131 11.76 5.95 2.12
N LYS A 132 12.16 6.54 1.00
CA LYS A 132 12.38 7.99 0.83
C LYS A 132 11.23 8.70 0.08
N GLY A 133 10.15 7.98 -0.26
CA GLY A 133 9.04 8.54 -1.03
C GLY A 133 9.33 8.70 -2.53
N LYS A 134 10.37 8.04 -3.06
CA LYS A 134 10.65 8.07 -4.51
C LYS A 134 10.02 6.86 -5.19
N VAL A 135 9.23 7.10 -6.24
CA VAL A 135 8.78 6.05 -7.17
C VAL A 135 9.98 5.58 -7.98
N VAL A 136 10.23 4.28 -7.97
CA VAL A 136 11.37 3.67 -8.68
C VAL A 136 10.93 2.78 -9.84
N GLU A 137 9.69 2.30 -9.83
CA GLU A 137 9.20 1.37 -10.84
C GLU A 137 7.67 1.44 -10.94
N ILE A 138 7.15 1.25 -12.15
CA ILE A 138 5.74 0.95 -12.42
C ILE A 138 5.68 -0.55 -12.76
N LEU A 139 4.89 -1.31 -12.01
CA LEU A 139 4.86 -2.78 -12.09
C LEU A 139 3.83 -3.30 -13.08
N SER A 140 2.66 -2.68 -13.10
CA SER A 140 1.50 -3.17 -13.85
C SER A 140 0.60 -2.01 -14.26
N PHE A 141 -0.16 -2.24 -15.33
CA PHE A 141 -1.32 -1.46 -15.71
C PHE A 141 -2.47 -2.41 -15.97
N GLU A 142 -3.64 -2.09 -15.40
CA GLU A 142 -4.89 -2.74 -15.72
C GLU A 142 -5.94 -1.68 -16.02
N HIS A 143 -6.61 -1.82 -17.16
CA HIS A 143 -7.64 -0.91 -17.61
C HIS A 143 -9.00 -1.59 -17.57
N HIS A 144 -9.98 -0.92 -16.96
CA HIS A 144 -11.37 -1.35 -16.96
C HIS A 144 -12.23 -0.26 -17.60
N PHE A 145 -12.39 -0.35 -18.92
CA PHE A 145 -13.30 0.53 -19.65
C PHE A 145 -14.69 -0.10 -19.71
N GLN A 146 -15.73 0.67 -19.38
CA GLN A 146 -17.12 0.21 -19.50
C GLN A 146 -17.60 0.17 -20.96
N LYS A 147 -17.00 1.00 -21.84
CA LYS A 147 -17.22 0.96 -23.29
C LYS A 147 -15.97 0.39 -23.95
N ASN A 148 -16.07 -0.79 -24.55
CA ASN A 148 -14.93 -1.47 -25.19
C ASN A 148 -14.25 -0.61 -26.28
N ILE A 149 -15.00 0.30 -26.94
CA ILE A 149 -14.42 1.23 -27.92
C ILE A 149 -13.31 2.12 -27.33
N ASN A 150 -13.34 2.37 -26.02
CA ASN A 150 -12.33 3.18 -25.35
C ASN A 150 -11.02 2.42 -25.09
N GLU A 151 -10.99 1.09 -25.21
CA GLU A 151 -9.78 0.28 -25.02
C GLU A 151 -8.63 0.70 -25.96
N LYS A 152 -8.97 1.23 -27.14
CA LYS A 152 -7.99 1.78 -28.10
C LYS A 152 -7.14 2.92 -27.50
N HIS A 153 -7.60 3.54 -26.42
CA HIS A 153 -6.89 4.62 -25.76
C HIS A 153 -5.96 4.18 -24.64
N SER A 154 -5.89 2.88 -24.29
CA SER A 154 -5.10 2.37 -23.14
C SER A 154 -3.71 2.99 -23.05
N LEU A 155 -2.92 2.95 -24.14
CA LEU A 155 -1.56 3.52 -24.18
C LEU A 155 -1.51 5.04 -23.91
N TYR A 156 -2.53 5.79 -24.32
CA TYR A 156 -2.62 7.22 -24.01
C TYR A 156 -2.84 7.43 -22.51
N PHE A 157 -3.77 6.68 -21.92
CA PHE A 157 -4.04 6.74 -20.49
C PHE A 157 -2.82 6.32 -19.66
N GLU A 158 -2.13 5.24 -20.04
CA GLU A 158 -0.87 4.81 -19.40
C GLU A 158 0.15 5.94 -19.41
N LYS A 159 0.39 6.56 -20.57
CA LYS A 159 1.35 7.67 -20.71
C LYS A 159 1.02 8.84 -19.78
N GLU A 160 -0.24 9.26 -19.72
CA GLU A 160 -0.67 10.36 -18.87
C GLU A 160 -0.58 10.00 -17.38
N ILE A 161 -0.94 8.78 -17.01
CA ILE A 161 -0.81 8.30 -15.62
C ILE A 161 0.66 8.21 -15.21
N ILE A 162 1.55 7.67 -16.05
CA ILE A 162 2.99 7.63 -15.80
C ILE A 162 3.54 9.04 -15.59
N ASN A 163 3.16 9.99 -16.46
CA ASN A 163 3.58 11.38 -16.36
C ASN A 163 3.14 12.01 -15.03
N PHE A 164 1.89 11.77 -14.63
CA PHE A 164 1.35 12.24 -13.35
C PHE A 164 2.07 11.61 -12.15
N ILE A 165 2.25 10.30 -12.13
CA ILE A 165 2.92 9.57 -11.04
C ILE A 165 4.35 10.08 -10.87
N ARG A 166 5.10 10.25 -11.97
CA ARG A 166 6.49 10.73 -11.94
C ARG A 166 6.65 12.17 -11.46
N LYS A 167 5.68 13.04 -11.75
CA LYS A 167 5.67 14.45 -11.30
C LYS A 167 5.13 14.62 -9.88
N SER A 168 4.38 13.63 -9.39
CA SER A 168 3.75 13.68 -8.09
C SER A 168 4.75 13.49 -6.95
N LYS A 169 4.47 14.13 -5.81
CA LYS A 169 5.22 13.93 -4.57
C LYS A 169 4.58 12.81 -3.76
N TRP A 170 5.34 11.74 -3.57
CA TRP A 170 4.95 10.59 -2.78
C TRP A 170 5.66 10.61 -1.43
N SER A 171 4.99 10.17 -0.39
CA SER A 171 5.61 9.90 0.90
C SER A 171 5.83 8.40 1.05
N ALA A 172 6.81 8.03 1.85
CA ALA A 172 7.04 6.63 2.16
C ALA A 172 5.87 6.07 2.98
N ALA A 173 5.50 4.84 2.67
CA ALA A 173 4.70 4.02 3.56
C ALA A 173 5.36 3.92 4.95
N GLU A 174 4.55 3.98 6.00
CA GLU A 174 5.02 3.70 7.36
C GLU A 174 4.48 2.37 7.87
N TYR A 175 5.37 1.52 8.38
CA TYR A 175 5.02 0.33 9.13
C TYR A 175 5.51 0.46 10.57
N PHE A 176 4.58 0.44 11.53
CA PHE A 176 4.84 0.75 12.95
C PHE A 176 5.59 2.09 13.18
N GLY A 177 5.36 3.08 12.31
CA GLY A 177 6.01 4.41 12.37
C GLY A 177 7.44 4.42 11.82
N GLN A 178 7.80 3.44 10.99
CA GLN A 178 9.08 3.41 10.28
C GLN A 178 8.84 3.46 8.78
N PRO A 179 9.58 4.30 8.04
CA PRO A 179 9.45 4.36 6.60
C PRO A 179 9.96 3.06 5.96
N VAL A 180 9.18 2.52 5.03
CA VAL A 180 9.49 1.27 4.32
C VAL A 180 9.42 1.46 2.81
N ASN A 181 10.14 0.63 2.06
CA ASN A 181 9.88 0.47 0.64
C ASN A 181 8.53 -0.25 0.49
N SER A 182 7.66 0.18 -0.42
CA SER A 182 6.33 -0.39 -0.55
C SER A 182 5.86 -0.52 -1.98
N VAL A 183 4.97 -1.48 -2.21
CA VAL A 183 4.10 -1.49 -3.40
C VAL A 183 2.85 -0.70 -3.06
N TYR A 184 2.48 0.22 -3.94
CA TYR A 184 1.31 1.08 -3.80
C TYR A 184 0.42 0.91 -5.03
N THR A 185 -0.88 0.70 -4.81
CA THR A 185 -1.87 0.57 -5.88
C THR A 185 -2.59 1.91 -6.06
N VAL A 186 -2.45 2.49 -7.24
CA VAL A 186 -3.13 3.73 -7.64
C VAL A 186 -4.35 3.36 -8.45
N ILE A 187 -5.52 3.88 -8.07
CA ILE A 187 -6.76 3.72 -8.84
C ILE A 187 -7.19 5.09 -9.37
N ILE A 188 -7.31 5.21 -10.69
CA ILE A 188 -7.80 6.40 -11.39
C ILE A 188 -9.19 6.12 -11.93
N PHE A 189 -10.20 6.85 -11.47
CA PHE A 189 -11.59 6.74 -11.94
C PHE A 189 -11.87 7.78 -13.02
N TYR A 190 -12.14 7.33 -14.23
CA TYR A 190 -12.50 8.18 -15.36
C TYR A 190 -13.92 8.73 -15.18
N GLN A 191 -14.05 10.04 -15.38
CA GLN A 191 -15.31 10.80 -15.25
C GLN A 191 -15.86 11.17 -16.62
#